data_AF-A0A534Q8X4-F1
#
_entry.id   AF-A0A534Q8X4-F1
#
_cell.length_a   1.000
_cell.length_b   1.000
_cell.length_c   1.000
_cell.angle_alpha   90.00
_cell.angle_beta   90.00
_cell.angle_gamma   90.00
#
_symmetry.space_group_name_H-M   'P 1'
#
loop_
_entity.id
_entity.type
_entity.pdbx_description
1 polymer ?
#
loop_
_entity_poly.entity_id
_entity_poly.type
_entity_poly.pdbx_seq_one_letter_code
_entity_poly.pdbx_strand_id
1 'polypeptide(L)'
;MRNKPDSARRAPADALRGELEQLGVSPNEAAPLADRLARLSRDLPEREYRALLEGVILGQRAARQPARSPELQHMLEDFAAELQKLDEDLRVLTAYLSRLREQTALEPSRTLH
;
A
#
# COMPACT_ATOMS: atom_id res chain seq x y z
N MET A 1 -13.08 -1.95 32.47
CA MET A 1 -13.29 -1.25 31.20
C MET A 1 -11.96 -0.68 30.75
N ARG A 2 -11.35 -1.25 29.69
CA ARG A 2 -9.99 -0.91 29.24
C ARG A 2 -10.13 -0.10 27.96
N ASN A 3 -9.80 1.18 28.02
CA ASN A 3 -9.90 2.11 26.89
C ASN A 3 -9.07 1.56 25.71
N LYS A 4 -9.76 1.23 24.62
CA LYS A 4 -9.18 0.97 23.31
C LYS A 4 -8.60 2.32 22.84
N PRO A 5 -7.30 2.43 22.51
CA PRO A 5 -6.81 3.67 21.93
C PRO A 5 -7.42 3.81 20.54
N ASP A 6 -8.03 4.97 20.33
CA ASP A 6 -8.80 5.40 19.15
C ASP A 6 -7.88 5.75 17.95
N SER A 7 -6.75 5.03 17.80
CA SER A 7 -5.66 5.38 16.89
C SER A 7 -5.77 4.75 15.50
N ALA A 8 -6.84 4.00 15.21
CA ALA A 8 -7.18 3.57 13.85
C ALA A 8 -7.87 4.66 13.01
N ARG A 9 -7.53 5.93 13.25
CA ARG A 9 -8.03 7.02 12.41
C ARG A 9 -7.24 7.01 11.12
N ARG A 10 -7.78 6.28 10.13
CA ARG A 10 -7.48 6.36 8.69
C ARG A 10 -6.76 7.66 8.37
N ALA A 11 -5.46 7.61 8.09
CA ALA A 11 -4.73 8.82 7.75
C ALA A 11 -5.31 9.36 6.43
N PRO A 12 -5.96 10.55 6.42
CA PRO A 12 -6.37 11.15 5.16
C PRO A 12 -5.13 11.37 4.29
N ALA A 13 -5.28 11.39 2.96
CA ALA A 13 -4.16 11.57 2.03
C ALA A 13 -3.32 12.81 2.37
N ASP A 14 -3.94 13.85 2.98
CA ASP A 14 -3.24 15.02 3.49
C ASP A 14 -2.29 14.73 4.67
N ALA A 15 -2.66 13.84 5.59
CA ALA A 15 -1.81 13.43 6.71
C ALA A 15 -0.63 12.57 6.22
N LEU A 16 -0.90 11.66 5.27
CA LEU A 16 0.13 10.85 4.60
C LEU A 16 1.11 11.72 3.82
N ARG A 17 0.62 12.75 3.13
CA ARG A 17 1.47 13.72 2.44
C ARG A 17 2.42 14.41 3.42
N GLY A 18 1.88 14.91 4.53
CA GLY A 18 2.68 15.55 5.58
C GLY A 18 3.73 14.62 6.18
N GLU A 19 3.39 13.35 6.43
CA GLU A 19 4.36 12.34 6.88
C GLU A 19 5.47 12.12 5.85
N LEU A 20 5.12 11.93 4.57
CA LEU A 20 6.10 11.72 3.49
C LEU A 20 7.03 12.91 3.33
N GLU A 21 6.51 14.13 3.40
CA GLU A 21 7.31 15.37 3.35
C GLU A 21 8.28 15.48 4.54
N GLN A 22 7.82 15.19 5.76
CA GLN A 22 8.68 15.16 6.96
C GLN A 22 9.79 14.10 6.85
N LEU A 23 9.53 13.02 6.13
CA LEU A 23 10.46 11.93 5.90
C LEU A 23 11.42 12.22 4.72
N GLY A 24 11.25 13.39 4.10
CA GLY A 24 12.13 13.96 3.11
C GLY A 24 11.61 13.85 1.67
N VAL A 25 10.43 13.27 1.43
CA VAL A 25 9.86 13.15 0.07
C VAL A 25 9.52 14.54 -0.48
N SER A 26 9.89 14.83 -1.73
CA SER A 26 9.60 16.14 -2.33
C SER A 26 8.08 16.36 -2.40
N PRO A 27 7.59 17.61 -2.25
CA PRO A 27 6.16 17.89 -2.29
C PRO A 27 5.47 17.41 -3.58
N ASN A 28 6.19 17.48 -4.71
CA ASN A 28 5.70 17.04 -6.02
C ASN A 28 5.49 15.52 -6.10
N GLU A 29 6.28 14.73 -5.36
CA GLU A 29 6.16 13.27 -5.29
C GLU A 29 5.25 12.82 -4.15
N ALA A 30 5.20 13.58 -3.05
CA ALA A 30 4.46 13.23 -1.85
C ALA A 30 2.95 13.12 -2.10
N ALA A 31 2.37 14.02 -2.90
CA ALA A 31 0.93 14.02 -3.22
C ALA A 31 0.46 12.76 -3.98
N PRO A 32 1.02 12.39 -5.16
CA PRO A 32 0.60 11.20 -5.88
C PRO A 32 0.90 9.90 -5.11
N LEU A 33 1.96 9.89 -4.30
CA LEU A 33 2.36 8.75 -3.47
C LEU A 33 1.42 8.57 -2.27
N ALA A 34 1.02 9.65 -1.61
CA ALA A 34 0.03 9.64 -0.53
C ALA A 34 -1.33 9.12 -1.02
N ASP A 35 -1.78 9.51 -2.21
CA ASP A 35 -3.02 9.01 -2.79
C ASP A 35 -2.97 7.51 -3.08
N ARG A 36 -1.83 7.00 -3.57
CA ARG A 36 -1.63 5.55 -3.78
C ARG A 36 -1.60 4.80 -2.45
N LEU A 37 -0.84 5.31 -1.48
CA LEU A 37 -0.76 4.72 -0.15
C LEU A 37 -2.11 4.69 0.54
N ALA A 38 -2.88 5.77 0.51
CA ALA A 38 -4.22 5.83 1.10
C ALA A 38 -5.20 4.81 0.50
N ARG A 39 -5.01 4.43 -0.77
CA ARG A 39 -5.79 3.35 -1.41
C ARG A 39 -5.30 1.96 -0.98
N LEU A 40 -3.99 1.74 -0.96
CA LEU A 40 -3.37 0.45 -0.63
C LEU A 40 -3.48 0.11 0.86
N SER A 41 -3.42 1.12 1.73
CA SER A 41 -3.46 0.94 3.19
C SER A 41 -4.86 0.89 3.77
N ARG A 42 -5.90 1.12 2.96
CA ARG A 42 -7.28 1.29 3.43
C ARG A 42 -7.75 0.18 4.36
N ASP A 43 -7.34 -1.05 4.07
CA ASP A 43 -7.75 -2.26 4.78
C ASP A 43 -6.58 -2.99 5.45
N LEU A 44 -5.40 -2.36 5.53
CA LEU A 44 -4.23 -2.94 6.20
C LEU A 44 -4.33 -2.77 7.72
N PRO A 45 -3.98 -3.80 8.51
CA PRO A 45 -3.78 -3.61 9.94
C PRO A 45 -2.56 -2.72 10.21
N GLU A 46 -2.52 -2.11 11.40
CA GLU A 46 -1.59 -1.01 11.70
C GLU A 46 -0.11 -1.40 11.57
N ARG A 47 0.24 -2.65 11.87
CA ARG A 47 1.61 -3.15 11.76
C ARG A 47 2.06 -3.21 10.30
N GLU A 48 1.20 -3.73 9.43
CA GLU A 48 1.43 -3.88 8.00
C GLU A 48 1.44 -2.50 7.31
N TYR A 49 0.60 -1.57 7.77
CA TYR A 49 0.63 -0.18 7.34
C TYR A 49 1.96 0.52 7.65
N ARG A 50 2.48 0.35 8.87
CA ARG A 50 3.79 0.91 9.25
C ARG A 50 4.92 0.31 8.42
N ALA A 51 4.90 -1.00 8.21
CA ALA A 51 5.90 -1.68 7.38
C ALA A 51 5.86 -1.18 5.91
N LEU A 52 4.66 -0.95 5.37
CA LEU A 52 4.47 -0.37 4.04
C LEU A 52 5.08 1.05 3.95
N LEU A 53 4.80 1.90 4.94
CA LEU A 53 5.36 3.25 5.02
C LEU A 53 6.89 3.22 5.11
N GLU A 54 7.45 2.40 5.99
CA GLU A 54 8.90 2.22 6.14
C GLU A 54 9.56 1.76 4.83
N GLY A 55 8.95 0.80 4.13
CA GLY A 55 9.43 0.31 2.84
C GLY A 55 9.42 1.38 1.75
N VAL A 56 8.36 2.19 1.68
CA VAL A 56 8.26 3.29 0.72
C VAL A 56 9.31 4.37 0.99
N ILE A 57 9.52 4.73 2.26
CA ILE A 57 10.56 5.70 2.66
C ILE A 57 11.95 5.18 2.31
N LEU A 58 12.20 3.90 2.59
CA LEU A 58 13.47 3.25 2.27
C LEU A 58 13.74 3.28 0.75
N GLY A 59 12.74 2.90 -0.06
CA GLY A 59 12.84 2.94 -1.53
C GLY A 59 13.08 4.36 -2.07
N GLN A 60 12.42 5.37 -1.51
CA GLN A 60 12.63 6.77 -1.89
C GLN A 60 14.03 7.28 -1.54
N ARG A 61 14.55 6.92 -0.37
CA ARG A 61 15.93 7.29 0.02
C ARG A 61 16.96 6.59 -0.84
N ALA A 62 16.74 5.31 -1.12
CA ALA A 62 17.54 4.51 -2.03
C ALA A 62 17.61 5.13 -3.43
N ALA A 63 16.46 5.53 -4.00
CA ALA A 63 16.39 6.15 -5.32
C ALA A 63 17.08 7.53 -5.41
N ARG A 64 17.18 8.25 -4.28
CA ARG A 64 17.77 9.60 -4.22
C ARG A 64 19.25 9.63 -3.86
N GLN A 65 19.80 8.51 -3.39
CA GLN A 65 21.25 8.42 -3.25
C GLN A 65 21.87 8.26 -4.63
N PRO A 66 22.76 9.18 -5.08
CA PRO A 66 23.58 8.89 -6.25
C PRO A 66 24.36 7.62 -5.94
N ALA A 67 24.13 6.59 -6.75
CA ALA A 67 24.60 5.23 -6.51
C ALA A 67 26.08 5.22 -6.13
N ARG A 68 26.38 4.95 -4.86
CA ARG A 68 27.75 4.69 -4.42
C ARG A 68 28.19 3.25 -4.70
N SER A 69 27.26 2.40 -5.13
CA SER A 69 27.53 1.04 -5.59
C SER A 69 26.48 0.65 -6.64
N PRO A 70 26.87 0.30 -7.87
CA PRO A 70 25.96 -0.19 -8.89
C PRO A 70 25.25 -1.50 -8.48
N GLU A 71 25.85 -2.28 -7.57
CA GLU A 71 25.26 -3.50 -7.01
C GLU A 71 24.06 -3.20 -6.11
N LEU A 72 24.17 -2.20 -5.24
CA LEU A 72 23.03 -1.75 -4.42
C LEU A 72 21.88 -1.25 -5.29
N GLN A 73 22.20 -0.54 -6.37
CA GLN A 73 21.20 -0.07 -7.33
C GLN A 73 20.49 -1.24 -8.03
N HIS A 74 21.23 -2.24 -8.52
CA HIS A 74 20.64 -3.45 -9.09
C HIS A 74 19.75 -4.17 -8.07
N MET A 75 20.21 -4.32 -6.83
CA MET A 75 19.44 -4.99 -5.78
C MET A 75 18.13 -4.27 -5.45
N LEU A 76 18.13 -2.94 -5.52
CA LEU A 76 16.94 -2.11 -5.33
C LEU A 76 16.00 -2.17 -6.54
N GLU A 77 16.53 -2.24 -7.75
CA GLU A 77 15.77 -2.44 -8.99
C GLU A 77 15.09 -3.82 -8.98
N ASP A 78 15.82 -4.88 -8.60
CA ASP A 78 15.27 -6.22 -8.41
C ASP A 78 14.17 -6.24 -7.34
N PHE A 79 14.40 -5.59 -6.19
CA PHE A 79 13.39 -5.49 -5.14
C PHE A 79 12.13 -4.75 -5.60
N ALA A 80 12.28 -3.66 -6.35
CA ALA A 80 11.15 -2.92 -6.91
C ALA A 80 10.36 -3.78 -7.92
N ALA A 81 11.04 -4.59 -8.74
CA ALA A 81 10.40 -5.53 -9.65
C ALA A 81 9.62 -6.62 -8.89
N GLU A 82 10.16 -7.16 -7.79
CA GLU A 82 9.44 -8.12 -6.95
C GLU A 82 8.20 -7.51 -6.28
N LEU A 83 8.27 -6.26 -5.81
CA LEU A 83 7.10 -5.54 -5.29
C LEU A 83 6.01 -5.35 -6.35
N GLN A 84 6.41 -5.11 -7.61
CA GLN A 84 5.47 -4.98 -8.71
C GLN A 84 4.76 -6.30 -9.04
N LYS A 85 5.45 -7.44 -8.94
CA LYS A 85 4.83 -8.77 -9.08
C LYS A 85 3.79 -9.02 -7.99
N LEU A 86 4.13 -8.68 -6.74
CA LEU A 86 3.22 -8.81 -5.62
C LEU A 86 1.94 -7.95 -5.81
N ASP A 87 2.08 -6.72 -6.31
CA ASP A 87 0.94 -5.86 -6.65
C ASP A 87 0.01 -6.50 -7.70
N GLU A 88 0.59 -7.14 -8.72
CA GLU A 88 -0.19 -7.84 -9.74
C GLU A 88 -0.92 -9.07 -9.18
N ASP A 89 -0.25 -9.88 -8.35
CA ASP A 89 -0.88 -11.03 -7.70
C ASP A 89 -2.05 -10.61 -6.81
N LEU A 90 -1.89 -9.52 -6.05
CA LEU A 90 -2.94 -8.95 -5.23
C LEU A 90 -4.13 -8.46 -6.05
N ARG A 91 -3.90 -7.88 -7.23
CA ARG A 91 -4.99 -7.51 -8.16
C ARG A 91 -5.76 -8.72 -8.64
N VAL A 92 -5.06 -9.79 -9.02
CA VAL A 92 -5.69 -11.04 -9.47
C VAL A 92 -6.56 -11.64 -8.36
N LEU A 93 -6.04 -11.71 -7.13
CA LEU A 93 -6.80 -12.19 -5.97
C LEU A 93 -8.02 -11.32 -5.69
N THR A 94 -7.88 -10.00 -5.78
CA THR A 94 -9.00 -9.06 -5.58
C THR A 94 -10.08 -9.23 -6.64
N ALA A 95 -9.69 -9.39 -7.92
CA ALA A 95 -10.62 -9.66 -9.00
C ALA A 95 -11.35 -11.00 -8.83
N TYR A 96 -10.63 -12.03 -8.40
CA TYR A 96 -11.20 -13.34 -8.10
C TYR A 96 -12.23 -13.28 -6.96
N LEU A 97 -11.88 -12.63 -5.84
CA LEU A 97 -12.79 -12.47 -4.70
C LEU A 97 -14.03 -11.63 -5.06
N SER A 98 -13.87 -10.61 -5.91
CA SER A 98 -14.98 -9.80 -6.41
C SER A 98 -15.94 -10.65 -7.24
N ARG A 99 -15.42 -11.45 -8.17
CA ARG A 99 -16.20 -12.39 -8.97
C ARG A 99 -16.93 -13.44 -8.13
N LEU A 100 -16.27 -13.99 -7.11
CA LEU A 100 -16.87 -14.96 -6.19
C LEU A 100 -18.01 -14.35 -5.37
N ARG A 101 -17.85 -13.09 -4.94
CA ARG A 101 -18.91 -12.31 -4.28
C ARG A 101 -20.10 -12.04 -5.19
N GLU A 102 -19.87 -11.68 -6.45
CA GLU A 102 -20.95 -11.47 -7.43
C GLU A 102 -21.72 -12.77 -7.71
N GLN A 103 -21.01 -13.89 -7.85
CA GLN A 103 -21.63 -15.21 -8.04
C GLN A 103 -22.47 -15.65 -6.84
N THR A 104 -21.98 -15.41 -5.61
CA THR A 104 -22.75 -15.71 -4.39
C THR A 104 -23.91 -14.73 -4.16
N ALA A 105 -23.82 -13.49 -4.64
CA ALA A 105 -24.91 -12.51 -4.61
C ALA A 105 -26.02 -12.79 -5.65
N LEU A 106 -25.72 -13.55 -6.71
CA LEU A 106 -26.69 -14.00 -7.73
C LEU A 106 -27.41 -15.32 -7.35
N GLU A 107 -26.89 -16.07 -6.38
CA GLU A 107 -27.48 -17.31 -5.84
C GLU A 107 -28.49 -17.20 -4.67
N PRO A 108 -29.15 -16.06 -4.33
CA PRO A 108 -30.26 -16.08 -3.35
C PRO A 108 -31.65 -16.35 -3.99
N SER A 109 -31.74 -16.59 -5.30
CA SER A 109 -33.04 -16.66 -6.02
C SER A 109 -33.34 -18.00 -6.71
N ARG A 110 -32.62 -19.08 -6.44
CA ARG A 110 -33.09 -20.43 -6.79
C ARG A 110 -34.05 -20.93 -5.72
N THR A 111 -35.27 -20.41 -5.82
CA THR A 111 -36.49 -20.91 -5.18
C THR A 111 -36.57 -22.44 -5.23
N LEU A 112 -36.78 -23.02 -4.05
CA LEU A 112 -37.37 -24.34 -3.85
C LEU A 112 -38.69 -24.43 -4.62
N HIS A 113 -38.76 -25.29 -5.63
CA HIS A 113 -39.99 -25.82 -6.21
C HIS A 113 -39.81 -27.31 -6.48
#